data_AF-A0A3D2VUY7-F1
#
_entry.id   AF-A0A3D2VUY7-F1
#
_cell.length_a   1.000
_cell.length_b   1.000
_cell.length_c   1.000
_cell.angle_alpha   90.00
_cell.angle_beta   90.00
_cell.angle_gamma   90.00
#
_symmetry.space_group_name_H-M   'P 1'
#
loop_
_entity.id
_entity.type
_entity.pdbx_description
1 polymer ?
#
loop_
_entity_poly.entity_id
_entity_poly.type
_entity_poly.pdbx_seq_one_letter_code
_entity_poly.pdbx_strand_id
1 'polypeptide(L)' 'IRIEQLYPFPQVLYNAQIERYPNLTDLVWCQEEPKNQGAWFETLHHLERDLPARLKLRYAGRPHSASPAVGYH' A
#
# COMPACT_ATOMS: atom_id res chain seq x y z
N ILE A 1 -6.43 5.30 -5.95
CA ILE A 1 -5.30 5.31 -6.91
C ILE A 1 -4.86 3.86 -7.08
N ARG A 2 -4.73 3.34 -8.31
CA ARG A 2 -4.20 1.99 -8.55
C ARG A 2 -2.71 2.07 -8.86
N ILE A 3 -1.94 1.12 -8.35
CA ILE A 3 -0.53 0.95 -8.72
C ILE A 3 -0.47 -0.24 -9.67
N GLU A 4 -0.27 0.02 -10.96
CA GLU A 4 -0.28 -1.01 -12.01
C GLU A 4 1.10 -1.67 -12.19
N GLN A 5 2.16 -1.02 -11.73
CA GLN A 5 3.53 -1.54 -11.75
C GLN A 5 4.07 -1.60 -10.32
N LEU A 6 4.21 -2.81 -9.79
CA LEU A 6 4.77 -3.03 -8.45
C LEU A 6 6.30 -3.05 -8.48
N TYR A 7 6.90 -3.55 -9.58
CA TYR A 7 8.34 -3.54 -9.78
C TYR A 7 8.74 -3.20 -11.23
N PRO A 8 9.76 -2.34 -11.45
CA PRO A 8 10.37 -1.46 -10.44
C PRO A 8 9.35 -0.43 -9.94
N PHE A 9 9.34 -0.12 -8.64
CA PHE A 9 8.32 0.75 -8.07
C PHE A 9 8.37 2.17 -8.65
N PRO A 10 7.26 2.72 -9.17
CA PRO A 10 7.24 4.00 -9.87
C PRO A 10 7.22 5.21 -8.91
N GLN A 11 8.31 5.43 -8.17
CA GLN A 11 8.41 6.45 -7.11
C GLN A 11 8.00 7.86 -7.57
N VAL A 12 8.49 8.29 -8.75
CA VAL A 12 8.22 9.63 -9.29
C VAL A 12 6.73 9.83 -9.58
N LEU A 13 6.09 8.85 -10.20
CA LEU A 13 4.66 8.92 -10.52
C LEU A 13 3.81 8.85 -9.23
N TYR A 14 4.20 8.03 -8.27
CA TYR A 14 3.54 7.93 -6.98
C TYR A 14 3.56 9.26 -6.22
N ASN A 15 4.73 9.89 -6.08
CA ASN A 15 4.87 11.19 -5.40
C ASN A 15 4.06 12.27 -6.11
N ALA A 16 4.14 12.35 -7.45
CA ALA A 16 3.36 13.29 -8.24
C ALA A 16 1.85 13.10 -8.08
N GLN A 17 1.36 11.86 -7.90
CA GLN A 17 -0.06 11.64 -7.61
C GLN A 17 -0.45 12.08 -6.19
N ILE A 18 0.41 11.90 -5.18
CA ILE A 18 0.12 12.35 -3.81
C ILE A 18 0.04 13.88 -3.73
N GLU A 19 0.94 14.58 -4.43
CA GLU A 19 0.98 16.05 -4.44
C GLU A 19 -0.32 16.69 -4.95
N ARG A 20 -1.07 15.98 -5.80
CA ARG A 20 -2.40 16.42 -6.27
C ARG A 20 -3.45 16.49 -5.17
N TYR A 21 -3.18 15.92 -3.99
CA TYR A 21 -4.08 15.92 -2.84
C TYR A 21 -3.43 16.64 -1.64
N PRO A 22 -3.36 17.98 -1.65
CA PRO A 22 -2.67 18.77 -0.63
C PRO A 22 -3.31 18.65 0.76
N ASN A 23 -4.62 18.40 0.83
CA ASN A 23 -5.38 18.25 2.08
C ASN A 23 -5.48 16.80 2.56
N LEU A 24 -4.82 15.85 1.89
CA LEU A 24 -4.83 14.45 2.29
C LEU A 24 -4.19 14.32 3.71
N THR A 25 -4.76 13.48 4.56
CA THR A 25 -4.24 13.19 5.91
C THR A 25 -3.98 11.70 6.13
N ASP A 26 -4.75 10.86 5.44
CA ASP A 26 -4.70 9.41 5.59
C ASP A 26 -4.56 8.76 4.21
N LEU A 27 -3.54 7.92 4.06
CA LEU A 27 -3.31 7.10 2.88
C LEU A 27 -3.55 5.65 3.26
N VAL A 28 -4.40 4.95 2.52
CA VAL A 28 -4.74 3.55 2.81
C VAL A 28 -4.27 2.65 1.67
N TRP A 29 -3.44 1.67 1.98
CA TRP A 29 -3.12 0.56 1.07
C TRP A 29 -4.20 -0.51 1.17
N CYS A 30 -4.87 -0.78 0.06
CA CYS A 30 -5.92 -1.80 -0.02
C CYS A 30 -5.42 -3.00 -0.82
N GLN A 31 -5.48 -4.21 -0.25
CA GLN A 31 -5.23 -5.46 -0.97
C GLN A 31 -6.16 -6.58 -0.48
N GLU A 32 -6.46 -7.55 -1.36
CA GLU A 32 -7.34 -8.67 -1.02
C GLU A 32 -6.60 -9.80 -0.29
N GLU A 33 -5.29 -9.92 -0.52
CA GLU A 33 -4.41 -10.91 0.08
C GLU A 33 -4.16 -10.65 1.58
N PRO A 34 -3.89 -11.69 2.39
CA PRO A 34 -3.43 -11.54 3.76
C PRO A 34 -2.23 -10.58 3.89
N LYS A 35 -2.12 -9.86 4.99
CA LYS A 35 -1.05 -8.86 5.22
C LYS A 35 0.38 -9.39 5.08
N ASN A 36 0.60 -10.68 5.36
CA ASN A 36 1.87 -11.40 5.15
C ASN A 36 2.09 -11.89 3.72
N GLN A 37 1.17 -11.60 2.83
CA GLN A 37 1.18 -11.97 1.43
C GLN A 37 0.90 -10.75 0.56
N GLY A 38 1.08 -10.91 -0.74
CA GLY A 38 0.96 -9.81 -1.69
C GLY A 38 2.09 -8.79 -1.54
N ALA A 39 1.86 -7.60 -2.06
CA ALA A 39 2.91 -6.60 -2.22
C ALA A 39 3.14 -5.74 -0.98
N TRP A 40 2.32 -5.86 0.08
CA TRP A 40 2.39 -4.95 1.24
C TRP A 40 3.80 -4.80 1.81
N PHE A 41 4.49 -5.90 2.14
CA PHE A 41 5.82 -5.83 2.76
C PHE A 41 6.90 -5.28 1.82
N GLU A 42 6.88 -5.65 0.54
CA GLU A 42 7.83 -5.14 -0.46
C GLU A 42 7.61 -3.63 -0.73
N THR A 43 6.35 -3.23 -0.83
CA THR A 43 5.97 -1.87 -1.23
C THR A 43 6.04 -0.89 -0.06
N LEU A 44 5.98 -1.36 1.19
CA LEU A 44 5.95 -0.52 2.39
C LEU A 44 7.10 0.49 2.42
N HIS A 45 8.33 0.04 2.18
CA HIS A 45 9.51 0.90 2.17
C HIS A 45 9.45 1.98 1.09
N HIS A 46 8.79 1.70 -0.04
CA HIS A 46 8.59 2.67 -1.11
C HIS A 46 7.49 3.68 -0.79
N LEU A 47 6.41 3.23 -0.16
CA LEU A 47 5.28 4.07 0.26
C LEU A 47 5.70 5.08 1.34
N GLU A 48 6.58 4.67 2.26
CA GLU A 48 7.04 5.49 3.39
C GLU A 48 8.21 6.41 3.06
N ARG A 49 9.03 6.08 2.05
CA ARG A 49 10.29 6.79 1.74
C ARG A 49 10.14 8.31 1.66
N ASP A 50 9.15 8.78 0.91
CA ASP A 50 8.90 10.21 0.66
C ASP A 50 7.55 10.65 1.22
N LEU A 51 7.00 9.93 2.20
CA LEU A 51 5.68 10.22 2.73
C LEU A 51 5.74 11.51 3.58
N PRO A 52 4.98 12.57 3.23
CA PRO A 52 4.92 13.79 4.03
C PRO A 52 4.51 13.49 5.47
N ALA A 53 5.12 14.14 6.46
CA ALA A 53 4.83 13.91 7.89
C ALA A 53 3.35 14.12 8.28
N ARG A 54 2.59 14.88 7.48
CA ARG A 54 1.14 15.06 7.66
C ARG A 54 0.31 13.82 7.28
N LEU A 55 0.87 12.90 6.49
CA LEU A 55 0.18 11.72 5.99
C LEU A 55 0.45 10.52 6.89
N LYS A 56 -0.63 9.83 7.24
CA LYS A 56 -0.59 8.53 7.94
C LYS A 56 -0.86 7.42 6.95
N LEU A 57 0.10 6.51 6.79
CA LEU A 57 -0.09 5.29 6.01
C LEU A 57 -0.83 4.24 6.87
N ARG A 58 -1.89 3.67 6.32
CA ARG A 58 -2.70 2.62 6.94
C ARG A 58 -2.84 1.45 5.97
N TYR A 59 -3.10 0.27 6.52
CA TYR A 59 -3.34 -0.94 5.75
C TYR A 59 -4.80 -1.37 5.90
N ALA A 60 -5.45 -1.66 4.78
CA ALA A 60 -6.76 -2.29 4.69
C ALA A 60 -6.64 -3.57 3.87
N GLY A 61 -6.76 -4.72 4.52
CA GLY A 61 -6.66 -6.03 3.88
C GLY A 61 -6.87 -7.13 4.90
N ARG A 62 -6.76 -8.39 4.48
CA ARG A 62 -6.99 -9.51 5.39
C ARG A 62 -5.93 -9.53 6.50
N PRO A 63 -6.31 -9.77 7.77
CA PRO A 63 -5.34 -9.93 8.85
C PRO A 63 -4.37 -11.08 8.55
N HIS A 64 -3.20 -11.09 9.21
CA HIS A 64 -2.18 -12.12 9.02
C HIS A 64 -2.79 -13.53 9.11
N SER A 65 -2.48 -14.37 8.13
CA SER A 65 -2.91 -15.77 8.09
C SER A 65 -1.76 -16.64 7.61
N ALA A 66 -1.51 -17.76 8.28
CA ALA A 66 -0.52 -18.74 7.84
C ALA A 66 -0.92 -19.41 6.50
N SER A 67 -2.21 -19.41 6.16
CA SER A 67 -2.73 -19.91 4.88
C SER A 67 -3.13 -18.75 3.94
N PRO A 68 -2.84 -18.82 2.63
CA PRO A 68 -3.23 -17.80 1.63
C PRO A 68 -4.74 -17.53 1.54
N ALA A 69 -5.54 -18.55 1.80
CA ALA A 69 -7.00 -18.49 1.83
C ALA A 69 -7.51 -19.30 3.01
N VAL A 70 -8.62 -18.87 3.62
CA VAL A 70 -9.39 -19.76 4.49
C VAL A 70 -10.03 -20.82 3.60
N GLY A 71 -9.61 -22.07 3.74
CA GLY A 71 -10.29 -23.19 3.10
C GLY A 71 -11.59 -23.45 3.87
N TYR A 72 -12.71 -22.96 3.34
CA TYR A 72 -14.03 -23.46 3.71
C TYR A 72 -14.80 -23.72 2.42
N HIS A 73 -15.09 -24.99 2.18
CA HIS A 73 -16.05 -25.47 1.19
C HIS A 73 -16.90 -26.56 1.83
#